data_AF-A0A6L3XUI4-F1
#
_entry.id   AF-A0A6L3XUI4-F1
#
_cell.length_a   1.000
_cell.length_b   1.000
_cell.length_c   1.000
_cell.angle_alpha   90.00
_cell.angle_beta   90.00
_cell.angle_gamma   90.00
#
_symmetry.space_group_name_H-M   'P 1'
#
loop_
_entity.id
_entity.type
_entity.pdbx_description
1 polymer ?
#
loop_
_entity_poly.entity_id
_entity_poly.type
_entity_poly.pdbx_seq_one_letter_code
_entity_poly.pdbx_strand_id
1 'polypeptide(L)'
;MVKWISILMIFLSSGAMAICPVWSPAKAGQEIAALKAQLTRWNDDYWKQGSSEVSDDVYDRLNARLKQWQRCFHDEPLHDDLPAASGTVKHPFAHTGVHKVESKQALSRWMATQQDLWVQPKVDGVAVTLVYKNGKLVQAISRGDGLQGEEWTAQARMIPAIPQTLAGPLANSVLQGELFLLRDGHIQQ
;
A
#
# COMPACT_ATOMS: atom_id res chain seq x y z
N MET A 1 36.28 56.89 -2.22
CA MET A 1 34.86 56.49 -2.19
C MET A 1 34.63 55.45 -3.28
N VAL A 2 34.63 54.16 -2.94
CA VAL A 2 34.27 53.08 -3.87
C VAL A 2 33.06 52.38 -3.24
N LYS A 3 31.88 52.61 -3.82
CA LYS A 3 30.61 52.05 -3.33
C LYS A 3 30.53 50.58 -3.73
N TRP A 4 30.35 49.73 -2.73
CA TRP A 4 30.04 48.31 -2.89
C TRP A 4 28.61 48.16 -3.46
N ILE A 5 28.45 47.34 -4.50
CA ILE A 5 27.14 46.86 -4.94
C ILE A 5 27.15 45.34 -4.77
N SER A 6 26.65 44.89 -3.63
CA SER A 6 26.36 43.48 -3.38
C SER A 6 25.10 43.10 -4.15
N ILE A 7 25.24 42.32 -5.23
CA ILE A 7 24.11 41.72 -5.94
C ILE A 7 23.71 40.46 -5.16
N LEU A 8 22.59 40.58 -4.43
CA LEU A 8 21.94 39.45 -3.74
C LEU A 8 21.23 38.59 -4.80
N MET A 9 21.87 37.52 -5.26
CA MET A 9 21.22 36.49 -6.08
C MET A 9 20.25 35.69 -5.20
N ILE A 10 18.98 36.06 -5.26
CA ILE A 10 17.87 35.27 -4.71
C ILE A 10 17.71 34.04 -5.59
N PHE A 11 18.22 32.90 -5.13
CA PHE A 11 17.89 31.59 -5.68
C PHE A 11 16.42 31.28 -5.34
N LEU A 12 15.53 31.54 -6.29
CA LEU A 12 14.16 31.04 -6.26
C LEU A 12 14.19 29.51 -6.43
N SER A 13 14.07 28.81 -5.31
CA SER A 13 13.81 27.38 -5.24
C SER A 13 12.41 27.10 -5.79
N SER A 14 12.33 26.66 -7.05
CA SER A 14 11.10 26.14 -7.64
C SER A 14 10.76 24.79 -7.01
N GLY A 15 10.01 24.82 -5.91
CA GLY A 15 9.25 23.65 -5.48
C GLY A 15 8.20 23.34 -6.54
N ALA A 16 8.18 22.11 -7.06
CA ALA A 16 7.12 21.64 -7.93
C ALA A 16 5.80 21.59 -7.15
N MET A 17 5.09 22.71 -7.09
CA MET A 17 3.74 22.79 -6.56
C MET A 17 2.82 22.04 -7.51
N ALA A 18 2.11 21.01 -7.02
CA ALA A 18 1.16 20.25 -7.81
C ALA A 18 0.01 21.19 -8.25
N ILE A 19 0.03 21.64 -9.51
CA ILE A 19 -0.90 22.66 -10.02
C ILE A 19 -2.31 22.07 -10.10
N CYS A 20 -3.25 22.67 -9.37
CA CYS A 20 -4.67 22.35 -9.47
C CYS A 20 -5.22 22.78 -10.84
N PRO A 21 -6.00 21.94 -11.53
CA PRO A 21 -6.60 22.32 -12.81
C PRO A 21 -7.67 23.41 -12.61
N VAL A 22 -7.81 24.29 -13.60
CA VAL A 22 -8.86 25.34 -13.60
C VAL A 22 -10.13 24.76 -14.22
N TRP A 23 -10.97 24.11 -13.41
CA TRP A 23 -12.22 23.48 -13.84
C TRP A 23 -13.43 24.08 -13.14
N SER A 24 -14.59 24.03 -13.79
CA SER A 24 -15.86 24.30 -13.11
C SER A 24 -16.17 23.18 -12.10
N PRO A 25 -16.94 23.45 -11.02
CA PRO A 25 -17.31 22.42 -10.05
C PRO A 25 -17.99 21.20 -10.69
N ALA A 26 -18.86 21.42 -11.68
CA ALA A 26 -19.53 20.35 -12.42
C ALA A 26 -18.54 19.47 -13.18
N LYS A 27 -17.57 20.08 -13.88
CA LYS A 27 -16.53 19.34 -14.59
C LYS A 27 -15.62 18.58 -13.61
N ALA A 28 -15.20 19.22 -12.53
CA ALA A 28 -14.39 18.57 -11.50
C ALA A 28 -15.09 17.34 -10.91
N GLY A 29 -16.38 17.44 -10.59
CA GLY A 29 -17.18 16.32 -10.11
C GLY A 29 -17.23 15.16 -11.12
N GLN A 30 -17.43 15.47 -12.40
CA GLN A 30 -17.47 14.46 -13.47
C GLN A 30 -16.12 13.74 -13.63
N GLU A 31 -15.01 14.47 -13.71
CA GLU A 31 -13.66 13.90 -13.90
C GLU A 31 -13.22 13.06 -12.69
N ILE A 32 -13.50 13.55 -11.47
CA ILE A 32 -13.21 12.82 -10.23
C ILE A 32 -14.04 11.54 -10.16
N ALA A 33 -15.34 11.61 -10.46
CA ALA A 33 -16.22 10.43 -10.43
C ALA A 33 -15.82 9.40 -11.48
N ALA A 34 -15.47 9.84 -12.70
CA ALA A 34 -15.03 8.96 -13.77
C ALA A 34 -13.73 8.24 -13.41
N LEU A 35 -12.71 8.97 -12.93
CA LEU A 35 -11.43 8.39 -12.53
C LEU A 35 -11.58 7.46 -11.32
N LYS A 36 -12.37 7.86 -10.31
CA LYS A 36 -12.68 7.02 -9.15
C LYS A 36 -13.34 5.72 -9.59
N ALA A 37 -14.35 5.77 -10.47
CA ALA A 37 -15.04 4.58 -10.96
C ALA A 37 -14.09 3.64 -11.74
N GLN A 38 -13.16 4.20 -12.52
CA GLN A 38 -12.14 3.39 -13.22
C GLN A 38 -11.21 2.69 -12.24
N LEU A 39 -10.66 3.43 -11.26
CA LEU A 39 -9.78 2.87 -10.24
C LEU A 39 -10.49 1.81 -9.40
N THR A 40 -11.76 2.03 -9.03
CA THR A 40 -12.57 1.04 -8.30
C THR A 40 -12.77 -0.24 -9.12
N ARG A 41 -13.03 -0.15 -10.44
CA ARG A 41 -13.12 -1.34 -11.30
C ARG A 41 -11.81 -2.13 -11.32
N TRP A 42 -10.70 -1.46 -11.60
CA TRP A 42 -9.39 -2.13 -11.62
C TRP A 42 -9.02 -2.72 -10.26
N ASN A 43 -9.35 -2.04 -9.16
CA ASN A 43 -9.15 -2.57 -7.82
C ASN A 43 -10.00 -3.82 -7.58
N ASP A 44 -11.27 -3.82 -8.00
CA ASP A 44 -12.13 -4.99 -7.90
C ASP A 44 -11.64 -6.17 -8.76
N ASP A 45 -11.21 -5.92 -9.99
CA ASP A 45 -10.65 -6.95 -10.88
C ASP A 45 -9.36 -7.55 -10.29
N TYR A 46 -8.50 -6.70 -9.73
CA TYR A 46 -7.28 -7.14 -9.05
C TYR A 46 -7.62 -8.03 -7.85
N TRP A 47 -8.45 -7.55 -6.92
CA TRP A 47 -8.70 -8.26 -5.67
C TRP A 47 -9.62 -9.48 -5.81
N LYS A 48 -10.63 -9.42 -6.70
CA LYS A 48 -11.64 -10.49 -6.83
C LYS A 48 -11.28 -11.50 -7.91
N GLN A 49 -10.61 -11.06 -8.98
CA GLN A 49 -10.32 -11.90 -10.15
C GLN A 49 -8.82 -12.17 -10.35
N GLY A 50 -7.94 -11.49 -9.62
CA GLY A 50 -6.49 -11.61 -9.80
C GLY A 50 -6.01 -11.07 -11.16
N SER A 51 -6.76 -10.15 -11.77
CA SER A 51 -6.47 -9.59 -13.09
C SER A 51 -6.07 -8.12 -12.99
N SER A 52 -5.06 -7.71 -13.76
CA SER A 52 -4.59 -6.33 -13.83
C SER A 52 -4.58 -5.85 -15.28
N GLU A 53 -5.50 -4.94 -15.64
CA GLU A 53 -5.54 -4.33 -16.98
C GLU A 53 -4.43 -3.29 -17.19
N VAL A 54 -3.91 -2.72 -16.10
CA VAL A 54 -2.87 -1.70 -16.10
C VAL A 54 -1.75 -2.10 -15.15
N SER A 55 -0.53 -1.63 -15.41
CA SER A 55 0.60 -1.80 -14.49
C SER A 55 0.41 -0.99 -13.20
N ASP A 56 0.98 -1.45 -12.10
CA ASP A 56 1.00 -0.77 -10.80
C ASP A 56 1.41 0.70 -10.89
N ASP A 57 2.46 1.00 -11.65
CA ASP A 57 2.93 2.37 -11.89
C ASP A 57 1.87 3.29 -12.51
N VAL A 58 1.04 2.75 -13.42
CA VAL A 58 -0.08 3.49 -14.02
C VAL A 58 -1.17 3.70 -12.99
N TYR A 59 -1.52 2.66 -12.24
CA TYR A 59 -2.50 2.73 -11.17
C TYR A 59 -2.10 3.74 -10.09
N ASP A 60 -0.87 3.66 -9.58
CA ASP A 60 -0.28 4.57 -8.58
C ASP A 60 -0.32 6.02 -9.04
N ARG A 61 0.11 6.30 -10.27
CA ARG A 61 0.07 7.67 -10.83
C ARG A 61 -1.35 8.21 -10.92
N LEU A 62 -2.30 7.39 -11.36
CA LEU A 62 -3.70 7.78 -11.48
C LEU A 62 -4.37 7.93 -10.11
N ASN A 63 -4.03 7.09 -9.13
CA ASN A 63 -4.51 7.24 -7.76
C ASN A 63 -3.94 8.52 -7.12
N ALA A 64 -2.64 8.78 -7.29
CA ALA A 64 -2.02 10.03 -6.84
C ALA A 64 -2.66 11.26 -7.49
N ARG A 65 -3.01 11.17 -8.78
CA ARG A 65 -3.76 12.21 -9.52
C ARG A 65 -5.16 12.41 -8.96
N LEU A 66 -5.90 11.34 -8.66
CA LEU A 66 -7.21 11.40 -8.03
C LEU A 66 -7.11 12.08 -6.66
N LYS A 67 -6.16 11.66 -5.81
CA LYS A 67 -5.88 12.28 -4.50
C LYS A 67 -5.49 13.76 -4.62
N GLN A 68 -4.79 14.15 -5.69
CA GLN A 68 -4.50 15.56 -5.99
C GLN A 68 -5.79 16.32 -6.33
N TRP A 69 -6.61 15.81 -7.26
CA TRP A 69 -7.84 16.48 -7.67
C TRP A 69 -8.83 16.60 -6.52
N GLN A 70 -8.98 15.58 -5.68
CA GLN A 70 -9.82 15.65 -4.50
C GLN A 70 -9.34 16.76 -3.56
N ARG A 71 -8.04 16.89 -3.27
CA ARG A 71 -7.51 18.02 -2.49
C ARG A 71 -7.76 19.39 -3.12
N CYS A 72 -7.82 19.47 -4.45
CA CYS A 72 -8.11 20.73 -5.14
C CYS A 72 -9.58 21.16 -5.07
N PHE A 73 -10.52 20.20 -4.92
CA PHE A 73 -11.95 20.45 -5.09
C PHE A 73 -12.85 19.95 -3.94
N HIS A 74 -12.31 19.22 -2.96
CA HIS A 74 -13.02 18.64 -1.80
C HIS A 74 -12.14 18.68 -0.53
N ASP A 75 -12.77 18.86 0.63
CA ASP A 75 -12.10 19.01 1.93
C ASP A 75 -12.23 17.76 2.84
N GLU A 76 -12.89 16.69 2.38
CA GLU A 76 -13.07 15.48 3.19
C GLU A 76 -11.93 14.44 3.04
N PRO A 77 -11.58 13.71 4.12
CA PRO A 77 -10.53 12.71 4.07
C PRO A 77 -10.95 11.51 3.20
N LEU A 78 -10.05 11.16 2.29
CA LEU A 78 -10.08 9.91 1.54
C LEU A 78 -9.91 8.70 2.48
N HIS A 79 -10.91 7.83 2.56
CA HIS A 79 -10.72 6.45 3.00
C HIS A 79 -10.30 5.58 1.80
N ASP A 80 -9.20 4.85 1.94
CA ASP A 80 -8.87 3.74 1.05
C ASP A 80 -9.78 2.55 1.44
N ASP A 81 -11.02 2.56 0.94
CA ASP A 81 -11.97 1.47 1.16
C ASP A 81 -11.58 0.29 0.26
N LEU A 82 -10.90 -0.69 0.83
CA LEU A 82 -10.75 -2.01 0.23
C LEU A 82 -12.11 -2.73 0.27
N PRO A 83 -12.48 -3.48 -0.77
CA PRO A 83 -13.78 -4.13 -0.82
C PRO A 83 -13.96 -5.12 0.34
N ALA A 84 -15.06 -4.99 1.09
CA ALA A 84 -15.45 -5.97 2.08
C ALA A 84 -15.87 -7.27 1.38
N ALA A 85 -15.12 -8.35 1.60
CA ALA A 85 -15.50 -9.67 1.11
C ALA A 85 -16.69 -10.25 1.91
N SER A 86 -17.47 -11.13 1.30
CA SER A 86 -18.51 -11.89 2.00
C SER A 86 -17.85 -13.01 2.84
N GLY A 87 -18.27 -13.20 4.09
CA GLY A 87 -17.69 -14.23 4.97
C GLY A 87 -16.38 -13.82 5.67
N THR A 88 -16.17 -12.53 5.89
CA THR A 88 -14.95 -11.99 6.51
C THR A 88 -14.82 -12.30 8.00
N VAL A 89 -13.60 -12.61 8.43
CA VAL A 89 -13.20 -12.77 9.83
C VAL A 89 -12.35 -11.59 10.27
N LYS A 90 -12.60 -11.08 11.48
CA LYS A 90 -11.80 -10.01 12.09
C LYS A 90 -10.39 -10.49 12.38
N HIS A 91 -9.39 -9.67 12.06
CA HIS A 91 -8.03 -9.93 12.45
C HIS A 91 -7.84 -9.76 13.96
N PRO A 92 -7.01 -10.60 14.62
CA PRO A 92 -6.58 -10.35 15.99
C PRO A 92 -5.79 -9.05 16.14
N PHE A 93 -5.04 -8.68 15.09
CA PHE A 93 -4.28 -7.44 14.98
C PHE A 93 -4.44 -6.88 13.56
N ALA A 94 -4.74 -5.59 13.46
CA ALA A 94 -4.95 -4.95 12.17
C ALA A 94 -3.67 -5.01 11.29
N HIS A 95 -3.84 -5.19 9.98
CA HIS A 95 -2.77 -4.97 9.02
C HIS A 95 -2.60 -3.48 8.80
N THR A 96 -1.35 -3.03 8.78
CA THR A 96 -1.00 -1.66 8.39
C THR A 96 -0.28 -1.67 7.05
N GLY A 97 -0.40 -0.58 6.30
CA GLY A 97 0.39 -0.37 5.09
C GLY A 97 1.81 0.08 5.42
N VAL A 98 2.69 0.01 4.42
CA VAL A 98 4.02 0.61 4.47
C VAL A 98 4.03 1.93 3.69
N HIS A 99 4.76 2.91 4.20
CA HIS A 99 4.93 4.18 3.50
C HIS A 99 5.99 4.06 2.39
N LYS A 100 5.60 4.36 1.15
CA LYS A 100 6.51 4.46 0.01
C LYS A 100 7.33 5.74 0.13
N VAL A 101 8.64 5.64 -0.15
CA VAL A 101 9.54 6.80 -0.19
C VAL A 101 9.89 7.09 -1.64
N GLU A 102 9.57 8.30 -2.09
CA GLU A 102 9.57 8.69 -3.51
C GLU A 102 10.97 8.86 -4.14
N SER A 103 12.03 8.95 -3.33
CA SER A 103 13.38 9.20 -3.86
C SER A 103 14.50 8.72 -2.95
N LYS A 104 15.67 8.48 -3.54
CA LYS A 104 16.91 8.16 -2.80
C LYS A 104 17.25 9.25 -1.78
N GLN A 105 17.08 10.53 -2.13
CA GLN A 105 17.36 11.64 -1.22
C GLN A 105 16.36 11.72 -0.06
N ALA A 106 15.08 11.40 -0.29
CA ALA A 106 14.09 11.30 0.78
C ALA A 106 14.42 10.12 1.72
N LEU A 107 14.81 8.98 1.15
CA LEU A 107 15.22 7.81 1.92
C LEU A 107 16.45 8.10 2.79
N SER A 108 17.50 8.69 2.22
CA SER A 108 18.70 9.06 2.98
C SER A 108 18.40 10.01 4.15
N ARG A 109 17.51 10.98 3.95
CA ARG A 109 17.08 11.90 5.02
C ARG A 109 16.28 11.18 6.10
N TRP A 110 15.38 10.26 5.73
CA TRP A 110 14.61 9.45 6.68
C TRP A 110 15.54 8.54 7.47
N MET A 111 16.47 7.82 6.82
CA MET A 111 17.41 6.91 7.48
C MET A 111 18.34 7.63 8.46
N ALA A 112 18.74 8.88 8.17
CA ALA A 112 19.62 9.66 9.03
C ALA A 112 19.04 9.93 10.43
N THR A 113 17.72 9.77 10.61
CA THR A 113 17.06 9.95 11.91
C THR A 113 16.70 8.64 12.61
N GLN A 114 17.05 7.49 12.03
CA GLN A 114 16.75 6.16 12.58
C GLN A 114 17.99 5.50 13.20
N GLN A 115 17.78 4.58 14.13
CA GLN A 115 18.82 3.70 14.71
C GLN A 115 18.37 2.23 14.56
N ASP A 116 19.32 1.29 14.56
CA ASP A 116 19.06 -0.16 14.49
C ASP A 116 18.14 -0.60 13.34
N LEU A 117 18.39 -0.04 12.14
CA LEU A 117 17.60 -0.34 10.95
C LEU A 117 17.72 -1.81 10.54
N TRP A 118 16.59 -2.48 10.43
CA TRP A 118 16.46 -3.78 9.80
C TRP A 118 15.89 -3.64 8.39
N VAL A 119 16.64 -4.10 7.40
CA VAL A 119 16.26 -4.03 5.99
C VAL A 119 15.84 -5.41 5.51
N GLN A 120 14.67 -5.49 4.89
CA GLN A 120 14.15 -6.70 4.27
C GLN A 120 13.75 -6.40 2.82
N PRO A 121 13.87 -7.38 1.90
CA PRO A 121 13.25 -7.28 0.60
C PRO A 121 11.73 -7.10 0.75
N LYS A 122 11.15 -6.14 0.00
CA LYS A 122 9.70 -6.07 -0.13
C LYS A 122 9.28 -7.20 -1.07
N VAL A 123 8.65 -8.24 -0.54
CA VAL A 123 8.09 -9.32 -1.35
C VAL A 123 6.87 -8.78 -2.09
N ASP A 124 6.68 -9.24 -3.33
CA ASP A 124 5.45 -9.00 -4.08
C ASP A 124 4.53 -10.21 -3.94
N GLY A 125 3.54 -10.10 -3.09
CA GLY A 125 2.61 -11.19 -2.85
C GLY A 125 1.30 -10.69 -2.27
N VAL A 126 0.67 -11.58 -1.50
CA VAL A 126 -0.57 -11.29 -0.80
C VAL A 126 -0.36 -11.44 0.70
N ALA A 127 -0.69 -10.38 1.44
CA ALA A 127 -0.54 -10.37 2.90
C ALA A 127 -1.53 -11.37 3.56
N VAL A 128 -1.04 -12.07 4.58
CA VAL A 128 -1.79 -13.09 5.33
C VAL A 128 -1.51 -12.99 6.83
N THR A 129 -2.52 -13.30 7.65
CA THR A 129 -2.37 -13.57 9.08
C THR A 129 -2.46 -15.07 9.32
N LEU A 130 -1.48 -15.65 10.02
CA LEU A 130 -1.51 -17.03 10.52
C LEU A 130 -1.68 -17.02 12.04
N VAL A 131 -2.64 -17.80 12.54
CA VAL A 131 -2.89 -17.93 13.99
C VAL A 131 -2.55 -19.35 14.43
N TYR A 132 -1.61 -19.44 15.35
CA TYR A 132 -1.23 -20.67 16.02
C TYR A 132 -1.74 -20.68 17.46
N LYS A 133 -2.38 -21.79 17.84
CA LYS A 133 -2.80 -22.06 19.22
C LYS A 133 -2.37 -23.46 19.62
N ASN A 134 -1.76 -23.60 20.79
CA ASN A 134 -1.20 -24.86 21.30
C ASN A 134 -0.34 -25.60 20.26
N GLY A 135 0.44 -24.82 19.50
CA GLY A 135 1.36 -25.30 18.49
C GLY A 135 0.71 -25.78 17.20
N LYS A 136 -0.57 -25.49 16.93
CA LYS A 136 -1.25 -25.88 15.69
C LYS A 136 -1.75 -24.66 14.93
N LEU A 137 -1.66 -24.71 13.60
CA LEU A 137 -2.31 -23.71 12.73
C LEU A 137 -3.83 -23.86 12.83
N VAL A 138 -4.47 -22.89 13.50
CA VAL A 138 -5.92 -22.88 13.69
C VAL A 138 -6.63 -21.92 12.75
N GLN A 139 -5.91 -20.92 12.20
CA GLN A 139 -6.51 -19.96 11.30
C GLN A 139 -5.48 -19.37 10.32
N ALA A 140 -5.90 -19.13 9.08
CA ALA A 140 -5.24 -18.25 8.13
C ALA A 140 -6.26 -17.24 7.58
N ILE A 141 -5.91 -15.95 7.57
CA ILE A 141 -6.82 -14.87 7.19
C ILE A 141 -6.15 -14.02 6.11
N SER A 142 -6.83 -13.75 5.00
CA SER A 142 -6.35 -12.78 4.00
C SER A 142 -6.28 -11.37 4.58
N ARG A 143 -5.57 -10.45 3.94
CA ARG A 143 -5.53 -9.05 4.40
C ARG A 143 -6.92 -8.41 4.46
N GLY A 144 -7.73 -8.58 3.41
CA GLY A 144 -9.01 -7.88 3.24
C GLY A 144 -8.83 -6.36 3.37
N ASP A 145 -9.65 -5.71 4.19
CA ASP A 145 -9.53 -4.26 4.46
C ASP A 145 -8.46 -3.90 5.52
N GLY A 146 -7.78 -4.91 6.05
CA GLY A 146 -6.79 -4.81 7.10
C GLY A 146 -7.36 -4.91 8.51
N LEU A 147 -8.66 -4.71 8.71
CA LEU A 147 -9.36 -5.00 9.97
C LEU A 147 -10.02 -6.38 9.94
N GLN A 148 -10.47 -6.80 8.77
CA GLN A 148 -11.10 -8.07 8.49
C GLN A 148 -10.70 -8.59 7.11
N GLY A 149 -10.64 -9.90 6.97
CA GLY A 149 -10.29 -10.57 5.72
C GLY A 149 -10.95 -11.92 5.58
N GLU A 150 -10.63 -12.64 4.51
CA GLU A 150 -11.25 -13.93 4.18
C GLU A 150 -10.60 -15.07 4.96
N GLU A 151 -11.39 -16.10 5.27
CA GLU A 151 -10.93 -17.34 5.89
C GLU A 151 -10.21 -18.21 4.83
N TRP A 152 -8.91 -18.40 4.97
CA TRP A 152 -8.05 -19.13 4.03
C TRP A 152 -7.38 -20.36 4.66
N THR A 153 -7.82 -20.85 5.82
CA THR A 153 -7.13 -21.95 6.53
C THR A 153 -7.02 -23.20 5.68
N ALA A 154 -8.08 -23.60 4.99
CA ALA A 154 -8.06 -24.80 4.16
C ALA A 154 -6.99 -24.70 3.05
N GLN A 155 -6.89 -23.54 2.40
CA GLN A 155 -5.94 -23.23 1.35
C GLN A 155 -4.52 -23.12 1.88
N ALA A 156 -4.33 -22.40 3.00
CA ALA A 156 -3.03 -22.25 3.65
C ALA A 156 -2.45 -23.59 4.09
N ARG A 157 -3.29 -24.55 4.54
CA ARG A 157 -2.85 -25.91 4.88
C ARG A 157 -2.29 -26.70 3.70
N MET A 158 -2.64 -26.33 2.47
CA MET A 158 -2.10 -26.96 1.26
C MET A 158 -0.72 -26.40 0.88
N ILE A 159 -0.27 -25.30 1.47
CA ILE A 159 1.02 -24.67 1.17
C ILE A 159 2.11 -25.33 2.04
N PRO A 160 3.05 -26.11 1.45
CA PRO A 160 4.03 -26.87 2.24
C PRO A 160 4.96 -25.99 3.08
N ALA A 161 5.22 -24.76 2.64
CA ALA A 161 6.07 -23.81 3.34
C ALA A 161 5.42 -23.24 4.62
N ILE A 162 4.09 -23.40 4.81
CA ILE A 162 3.40 -22.99 6.04
C ILE A 162 3.47 -24.15 7.04
N PRO A 163 4.18 -24.00 8.18
CA PRO A 163 4.27 -25.05 9.17
C PRO A 163 2.89 -25.37 9.75
N GLN A 164 2.49 -26.64 9.75
CA GLN A 164 1.22 -27.05 10.38
C GLN A 164 1.30 -27.02 11.91
N THR A 165 2.52 -27.13 12.44
CA THR A 165 2.81 -27.04 13.86
C THR A 165 4.01 -26.15 14.15
N LEU A 166 3.97 -25.49 15.31
CA LEU A 166 5.06 -24.69 15.86
C LEU A 166 5.29 -25.07 17.33
N ALA A 167 6.53 -24.94 17.78
CA ALA A 167 6.93 -25.27 19.14
C ALA A 167 7.50 -24.04 19.86
N GLY A 168 7.66 -24.16 21.18
CA GLY A 168 8.29 -23.13 22.01
C GLY A 168 7.49 -21.82 22.01
N PRO A 169 8.18 -20.65 21.98
CA PRO A 169 7.54 -19.35 22.05
C PRO A 169 6.47 -19.10 20.97
N LEU A 170 6.57 -19.75 19.81
CA LEU A 170 5.64 -19.55 18.70
C LEU A 170 4.41 -20.45 18.76
N ALA A 171 4.31 -21.38 19.73
CA ALA A 171 3.17 -22.29 19.82
C ALA A 171 1.84 -21.56 20.04
N ASN A 172 1.85 -20.37 20.65
CA ASN A 172 0.71 -19.48 20.76
C ASN A 172 1.09 -18.13 20.18
N SER A 173 0.89 -17.96 18.87
CA SER A 173 1.35 -16.77 18.14
C SER A 173 0.38 -16.36 17.05
N VAL A 174 0.45 -15.08 16.70
CA VAL A 174 -0.15 -14.52 15.49
C VAL A 174 0.99 -14.00 14.64
N LEU A 175 1.12 -14.52 13.43
CA LEU A 175 2.19 -14.17 12.50
C LEU A 175 1.58 -13.48 11.28
N GLN A 176 2.10 -12.32 10.92
CA GLN A 176 1.75 -11.62 9.70
C GLN A 176 2.91 -11.77 8.71
N GLY A 177 2.58 -12.05 7.45
CA GLY A 177 3.57 -12.24 6.41
C GLY A 177 2.93 -12.17 5.04
N GLU A 178 3.66 -12.65 4.03
CA GLU A 178 3.29 -12.53 2.63
C GLU A 178 3.36 -13.91 1.96
N LEU A 179 2.27 -14.31 1.30
CA LEU A 179 2.26 -15.48 0.43
C LEU A 179 2.63 -15.02 -0.97
N PHE A 180 3.58 -15.70 -1.60
CA PHE A 180 4.05 -15.37 -2.93
C PHE A 180 4.37 -16.64 -3.71
N LEU A 181 4.37 -16.53 -5.03
CA LEU A 181 4.78 -17.60 -5.92
C LEU A 181 6.26 -17.43 -6.24
N LEU A 182 7.10 -18.37 -5.80
CA LEU A 182 8.50 -18.39 -6.17
C LEU A 182 8.64 -18.67 -7.67
N ARG A 183 9.36 -17.81 -8.38
CA ARG A 183 9.65 -17.94 -9.82
C ARG A 183 11.14 -17.71 -10.07
N ASP A 184 11.80 -18.70 -10.68
CA ASP A 184 13.22 -18.61 -10.98
C ASP A 184 13.50 -17.45 -11.95
N GLY A 185 14.49 -16.62 -11.61
CA GLY A 185 14.87 -15.45 -12.40
C GLY A 185 13.82 -14.32 -12.43
N HIS A 186 12.78 -14.38 -11.60
CA HIS A 186 11.82 -13.28 -11.51
C HIS A 186 12.47 -12.06 -10.87
N ILE A 187 12.48 -10.96 -11.61
CA ILE A 187 12.85 -9.63 -11.12
C ILE A 187 11.55 -8.86 -10.98
N GLN A 188 11.24 -8.44 -9.76
CA GLN A 188 10.15 -7.52 -9.49
C GLN A 188 10.44 -6.21 -10.23
N GLN A 189 9.52 -5.80 -11.10
CA GLN A 189 9.64 -4.56 -11.87
C GLN A 189 9.13 -3.37 -11.06
#